data_AF-A0A0N0MDE8-F1
#
_entry.id   AF-A0A0N0MDE8-F1
#
_cell.length_a   1.000
_cell.length_b   1.000
_cell.length_c   1.000
_cell.angle_alpha   90.00
_cell.angle_beta   90.00
_cell.angle_gamma   90.00
#
_symmetry.space_group_name_H-M   'P 1'
#
loop_
_entity.id
_entity.type
_entity.pdbx_description
1 polymer ?
#
loop_
_entity_poly.entity_id
_entity_poly.type
_entity_poly.pdbx_seq_one_letter_code
_entity_poly.pdbx_strand_id
1 'polypeptide(L)'
;MAETGRLLQAARPPTGLSPATARAYAASWRAFVRTQPADSGFPVGPVAVAAWLEARAKAGRPRQSLVVDRAALTAWCAANGEGLDVTLPATRVRRTGARVDVASLLAAARRCGPDLPGLRDRALLLLAATLDIGAEALARLTVEDITDTTDGMTVALLRPRSGRHQLRRLRRRRDPAVCPVRNWAAWRDAAQLRWGAAFRGIDAHGTVGDPLSVPGFRFVLDRALGRSDHPPHRTRWTKSGSPPESSVRTAARQRMLRPTPDWIRTTLTVSGPVDAVARFRVAARGPGIIPWQVDFDYEQARLLAPMAGKGAQAVTLARLLRQASERLHRIALQHQAAATPACAFDLHRLVPVPGPILEAGSDSRAAAAWLQAQWGTPLPLRRVEVEAPRDQRIRRSARLVYNFWSAEWTPWQALERVRTGWTELVFNIRPQYARADAGETADASG
;
A
#
# COMPACT_ATOMS: atom_id res chain seq x y z
N MET A 1 58.38 0.77 8.72
CA MET A 1 58.60 -0.69 8.58
C MET A 1 57.24 -1.36 8.65
N ALA A 2 56.70 -1.82 7.52
CA ALA A 2 55.39 -2.46 7.48
C ALA A 2 55.51 -3.84 8.15
N GLU A 3 54.72 -4.08 9.20
CA GLU A 3 54.54 -5.40 9.82
C GLU A 3 53.95 -6.37 8.77
N THR A 4 54.82 -6.95 7.95
CA THR A 4 54.44 -7.90 6.92
C THR A 4 54.34 -9.26 7.61
N GLY A 5 53.16 -9.88 7.60
CA GLY A 5 52.95 -11.21 8.20
C GLY A 5 51.88 -11.32 9.29
N ARG A 6 51.11 -10.26 9.59
CA ARG A 6 49.95 -10.39 10.48
C ARG A 6 48.81 -11.11 9.76
N LEU A 7 48.26 -12.16 10.36
CA LEU A 7 47.11 -12.89 9.82
C LEU A 7 45.86 -12.00 9.79
N LEU A 8 45.03 -12.15 8.75
CA LEU A 8 43.77 -11.39 8.62
C LEU A 8 42.79 -11.62 9.78
N GLN A 9 42.91 -12.75 10.46
CA GLN A 9 42.11 -13.12 11.64
C GLN A 9 42.48 -12.28 12.89
N ALA A 10 43.72 -11.81 12.96
CA ALA A 10 44.25 -10.98 14.05
C ALA A 10 44.21 -9.47 13.71
N ALA A 11 43.44 -9.07 12.71
CA ALA A 11 43.34 -7.68 12.27
C ALA A 11 42.76 -6.78 13.38
N ARG A 12 43.41 -5.63 13.62
CA ARG A 12 42.90 -4.61 14.55
C ARG A 12 41.61 -4.00 13.97
N PRO A 13 40.52 -3.89 14.76
CA PRO A 13 39.30 -3.27 14.27
C PRO A 13 39.45 -1.74 14.18
N PRO A 14 38.77 -1.08 13.21
CA PRO A 14 38.74 0.37 13.12
C PRO A 14 38.05 0.99 14.35
N THR A 15 38.66 2.04 14.90
CA THR A 15 38.18 2.79 16.07
C THR A 15 37.40 4.04 15.66
N GLY A 16 36.68 4.68 16.60
CA GLY A 16 35.94 5.93 16.34
C GLY A 16 34.61 5.77 15.57
N LEU A 17 34.11 4.54 15.41
CA LEU A 17 32.85 4.26 14.71
C LEU A 17 31.66 4.18 15.67
N SER A 18 30.46 4.56 15.19
CA SER A 18 29.22 4.32 15.94
C SER A 18 29.00 2.81 16.21
N PRO A 19 28.30 2.40 17.29
CA PRO A 19 28.07 0.98 17.61
C PRO A 19 27.36 0.20 16.49
N ALA A 20 26.49 0.86 15.71
CA ALA A 20 25.82 0.25 14.56
C ALA A 20 26.80 0.05 13.38
N THR A 21 27.63 1.06 13.11
CA THR A 21 28.64 1.00 12.06
C THR A 21 29.68 -0.07 12.37
N ALA A 22 30.24 -0.08 13.59
CA ALA A 22 31.23 -1.06 14.04
C ALA A 22 30.75 -2.52 13.86
N ARG A 23 29.49 -2.81 14.22
CA ARG A 23 28.89 -4.15 14.03
C ARG A 23 28.76 -4.54 12.56
N ALA A 24 28.28 -3.62 11.71
CA ALA A 24 28.14 -3.87 10.28
C ALA A 24 29.51 -4.13 9.62
N TYR A 25 30.48 -3.29 9.99
CA TYR A 25 31.86 -3.36 9.58
C TYR A 25 32.47 -4.71 9.97
N ALA A 26 32.30 -5.15 11.22
CA ALA A 26 32.87 -6.40 11.73
C ALA A 26 32.21 -7.63 11.09
N ALA A 27 30.94 -7.54 10.71
CA ALA A 27 30.26 -8.58 9.95
C ALA A 27 30.80 -8.71 8.53
N SER A 28 31.07 -7.59 7.85
CA SER A 28 31.67 -7.57 6.51
C SER A 28 33.11 -8.11 6.53
N TRP A 29 33.94 -7.71 7.51
CA TRP A 29 35.31 -8.24 7.67
C TRP A 29 35.32 -9.75 7.87
N ARG A 30 34.54 -10.28 8.82
CA ARG A 30 34.43 -11.74 9.04
C ARG A 30 33.94 -12.49 7.80
N ALA A 31 33.01 -11.89 7.04
CA ALA A 31 32.52 -12.49 5.81
C ALA A 31 33.57 -12.53 4.71
N PHE A 32 34.50 -11.58 4.67
CA PHE A 32 35.65 -11.59 3.76
C PHE A 32 36.72 -12.60 4.21
N VAL A 33 37.14 -12.56 5.48
CA VAL A 33 38.17 -13.46 6.03
C VAL A 33 37.81 -14.94 5.84
N ARG A 34 36.53 -15.31 5.99
CA ARG A 34 36.07 -16.70 5.74
C ARG A 34 36.22 -17.19 4.29
N THR A 35 36.41 -16.28 3.34
CA THR A 35 36.62 -16.63 1.92
C THR A 35 38.09 -16.70 1.54
N GLN A 36 38.98 -16.33 2.46
CA GLN A 36 40.42 -16.35 2.26
C GLN A 36 41.01 -17.62 2.91
N PRO A 37 42.12 -18.16 2.38
CA PRO A 37 42.89 -19.23 3.03
C PRO A 37 43.31 -18.85 4.45
N ALA A 38 43.46 -19.85 5.33
CA ALA A 38 43.81 -19.63 6.75
C ALA A 38 45.12 -18.86 6.95
N ASP A 39 46.07 -19.03 6.02
CA ASP A 39 47.40 -18.41 6.05
C ASP A 39 47.44 -17.01 5.39
N SER A 40 46.28 -16.46 5.05
CA SER A 40 46.20 -15.13 4.44
C SER A 40 46.61 -14.06 5.45
N GLY A 41 47.58 -13.23 5.07
CA GLY A 41 48.09 -12.12 5.87
C GLY A 41 47.91 -10.77 5.19
N PHE A 42 48.31 -9.73 5.92
CA PHE A 42 48.49 -8.39 5.39
C PHE A 42 49.78 -8.33 4.53
N PRO A 43 49.76 -7.73 3.32
CA PRO A 43 48.70 -6.89 2.79
C PRO A 43 47.50 -7.57 2.15
N VAL A 44 46.33 -6.97 2.36
CA VAL A 44 45.10 -7.42 1.70
C VAL A 44 45.19 -7.05 0.22
N GLY A 45 45.49 -8.05 -0.62
CA GLY A 45 45.60 -7.85 -2.06
C GLY A 45 44.32 -7.24 -2.66
N PRO A 46 44.39 -6.11 -3.39
CA PRO A 46 43.21 -5.45 -3.94
C PRO A 46 42.44 -6.34 -4.93
N VAL A 47 43.14 -7.27 -5.59
CA VAL A 47 42.55 -8.29 -6.48
C VAL A 47 41.62 -9.24 -5.71
N ALA A 48 42.03 -9.70 -4.53
CA ALA A 48 41.22 -10.60 -3.71
C ALA A 48 39.93 -9.92 -3.21
N VAL A 49 40.02 -8.65 -2.84
CA VAL A 49 38.85 -7.85 -2.44
C VAL A 49 37.93 -7.57 -3.62
N ALA A 50 38.48 -7.21 -4.78
CA ALA A 50 37.70 -6.99 -6.01
C ALA A 50 36.93 -8.25 -6.42
N ALA A 51 37.61 -9.41 -6.43
CA ALA A 51 37.02 -10.70 -6.74
C ALA A 51 35.91 -11.08 -5.73
N TRP A 52 36.11 -10.83 -4.44
CA TRP A 52 35.10 -11.07 -3.42
C TRP A 52 33.87 -10.16 -3.55
N LEU A 53 34.07 -8.87 -3.82
CA LEU A 53 32.98 -7.92 -4.08
C LEU A 53 32.21 -8.30 -5.35
N GLU A 54 32.89 -8.77 -6.39
CA GLU A 54 32.27 -9.26 -7.61
C GLU A 54 31.48 -10.56 -7.38
N ALA A 55 32.02 -11.52 -6.63
CA ALA A 55 31.32 -12.74 -6.25
C ALA A 55 30.03 -12.42 -5.46
N ARG A 56 30.09 -11.46 -4.53
CA ARG A 56 28.90 -10.97 -3.81
C ARG A 56 27.91 -10.25 -4.70
N ALA A 57 28.38 -9.48 -5.67
CA ALA A 57 27.53 -8.85 -6.68
C ALA A 57 26.81 -9.91 -7.55
N LYS A 58 27.53 -10.95 -7.99
CA LYS A 58 27.00 -12.09 -8.74
C LYS A 58 25.99 -12.90 -7.92
N ALA A 59 26.24 -13.06 -6.62
CA ALA A 59 25.31 -13.66 -5.64
C ALA A 59 24.10 -12.76 -5.31
N GLY A 60 23.95 -11.60 -5.95
CA GLY A 60 22.78 -10.74 -5.81
C GLY A 60 22.76 -9.84 -4.58
N ARG A 61 23.92 -9.53 -3.97
CA ARG A 61 23.95 -8.54 -2.88
C ARG A 61 23.60 -7.14 -3.38
N PRO A 62 22.74 -6.37 -2.69
CA PRO A 62 22.40 -5.00 -3.08
C PRO A 62 23.63 -4.08 -3.15
N ARG A 63 23.65 -3.13 -4.10
CA ARG A 63 24.77 -2.18 -4.26
C ARG A 63 25.10 -1.40 -2.98
N GLN A 64 24.10 -1.04 -2.17
CA GLN A 64 24.32 -0.36 -0.89
C GLN A 64 25.09 -1.23 0.10
N SER A 65 24.84 -2.54 0.11
CA SER A 65 25.61 -3.50 0.91
C SER A 65 27.04 -3.63 0.40
N LEU A 66 27.27 -3.61 -0.92
CA LEU A 66 28.63 -3.63 -1.48
C LEU A 66 29.41 -2.34 -1.16
N VAL A 67 28.74 -1.18 -1.10
CA VAL A 67 29.36 0.08 -0.65
C VAL A 67 29.80 -0.02 0.81
N VAL A 68 28.95 -0.60 1.68
CA VAL A 68 29.28 -0.83 3.09
C VAL A 68 30.40 -1.87 3.22
N ASP A 69 30.35 -2.96 2.45
CA ASP A 69 31.37 -4.00 2.43
C ASP A 69 32.74 -3.42 2.00
N ARG A 70 32.78 -2.59 0.95
CA ARG A 70 34.00 -1.89 0.53
C ARG A 70 34.51 -0.96 1.62
N ALA A 71 33.66 -0.10 2.17
CA ALA A 71 34.05 0.85 3.21
C ALA A 71 34.57 0.16 4.47
N ALA A 72 33.97 -0.98 4.85
CA ALA A 72 34.47 -1.82 5.92
C ALA A 72 35.89 -2.32 5.61
N LEU A 73 36.11 -2.98 4.48
CA LEU A 73 37.43 -3.52 4.12
C LEU A 73 38.50 -2.42 4.05
N THR A 74 38.18 -1.26 3.46
CA THR A 74 39.09 -0.10 3.44
C THR A 74 39.41 0.39 4.86
N ALA A 75 38.43 0.44 5.76
CA ALA A 75 38.65 0.86 7.15
C ALA A 75 39.49 -0.13 7.95
N TRP A 76 39.35 -1.44 7.74
CA TRP A 76 40.21 -2.45 8.38
C TRP A 76 41.65 -2.38 7.85
N CYS A 77 41.84 -2.22 6.54
CA CYS A 77 43.18 -2.08 5.97
C CYS A 77 43.86 -0.82 6.54
N ALA A 78 43.15 0.31 6.56
CA ALA A 78 43.67 1.56 7.12
C ALA A 78 44.03 1.44 8.60
N ALA A 79 43.19 0.78 9.41
CA ALA A 79 43.46 0.54 10.83
C ALA A 79 44.67 -0.39 11.09
N ASN A 80 45.10 -1.14 10.08
CA ASN A 80 46.27 -2.01 10.14
C ASN A 80 47.47 -1.44 9.33
N GLY A 81 47.41 -0.16 8.94
CA GLY A 81 48.53 0.54 8.30
C GLY A 81 48.59 0.41 6.78
N GLU A 82 47.49 0.01 6.12
CA GLU A 82 47.44 -0.26 4.69
C GLU A 82 46.42 0.58 3.93
N GLY A 83 46.80 1.01 2.72
CA GLY A 83 45.89 1.63 1.77
C GLY A 83 45.22 0.56 0.90
N LEU A 84 43.89 0.55 0.88
CA LEU A 84 43.11 -0.32 -0.01
C LEU A 84 42.29 0.54 -0.97
N ASP A 85 42.73 0.62 -2.22
CA ASP A 85 41.98 1.22 -3.31
C ASP A 85 41.35 0.14 -4.19
N VAL A 86 40.03 0.00 -4.08
CA VAL A 86 39.25 -0.98 -4.85
C VAL A 86 38.01 -0.31 -5.41
N THR A 87 37.87 -0.38 -6.72
CA THR A 87 36.69 0.13 -7.42
C THR A 87 35.56 -0.90 -7.31
N LEU A 88 34.34 -0.43 -7.03
CA LEU A 88 33.17 -1.31 -7.05
C LEU A 88 32.92 -1.81 -8.48
N PRO A 89 32.63 -3.11 -8.67
CA PRO A 89 32.38 -3.65 -10.00
C PRO A 89 31.27 -2.84 -10.72
N ALA A 90 31.57 -2.47 -11.98
CA ALA A 90 30.65 -1.72 -12.85
C ALA A 90 29.51 -2.59 -13.37
N THR A 91 29.60 -3.91 -13.19
CA THR A 91 28.49 -4.83 -13.49
C THR A 91 27.26 -4.29 -12.80
N ARG A 92 26.20 -4.07 -13.59
CA ARG A 92 24.87 -3.75 -13.09
C ARG A 92 24.53 -4.84 -12.10
N VAL A 93 24.75 -4.58 -10.82
CA VAL A 93 24.29 -5.42 -9.72
C VAL A 93 22.83 -5.67 -10.05
N ARG A 94 22.50 -6.92 -10.43
CA ARG A 94 21.11 -7.33 -10.62
C ARG A 94 20.43 -6.90 -9.33
N ARG A 95 19.53 -5.92 -9.42
CA ARG A 95 18.65 -5.59 -8.29
C ARG A 95 18.00 -6.92 -7.95
N THR A 96 18.34 -7.50 -6.80
CA THR A 96 17.68 -8.68 -6.27
C THR A 96 16.27 -8.30 -5.85
N GLY A 97 15.36 -8.21 -6.82
CA GLY A 97 14.39 -9.27 -6.95
C GLY A 97 14.80 -10.00 -8.22
N ALA A 98 14.78 -11.33 -8.27
CA ALA A 98 14.79 -12.02 -9.55
C ALA A 98 13.84 -11.24 -10.47
N ARG A 99 14.36 -10.60 -11.53
CA ARG A 99 13.51 -9.90 -12.49
C ARG A 99 12.59 -10.99 -12.97
N VAL A 100 11.36 -10.97 -12.45
CA VAL A 100 10.37 -11.97 -12.80
C VAL A 100 10.27 -11.84 -14.30
N ASP A 101 10.54 -12.93 -15.01
CA ASP A 101 10.55 -12.85 -16.45
C ASP A 101 9.15 -12.40 -16.90
N VAL A 102 9.12 -11.59 -17.96
CA VAL A 102 7.89 -10.99 -18.46
C VAL A 102 6.90 -12.09 -18.89
N ALA A 103 7.39 -13.22 -19.41
CA ALA A 103 6.54 -14.32 -19.85
C ALA A 103 5.82 -15.00 -18.67
N SER A 104 6.48 -15.19 -17.53
CA SER A 104 5.91 -15.72 -16.30
C SER A 104 4.83 -14.81 -15.74
N LEU A 105 5.03 -13.48 -15.74
CA LEU A 105 3.99 -12.53 -15.33
C LEU A 105 2.78 -12.55 -16.28
N LEU A 106 3.02 -12.65 -17.59
CA LEU A 106 1.95 -12.75 -18.58
C LEU A 106 1.17 -14.08 -18.44
N ALA A 107 1.87 -15.20 -18.22
CA ALA A 107 1.24 -16.49 -17.98
C ALA A 107 0.42 -16.49 -16.68
N ALA A 108 0.94 -15.89 -15.62
CA ALA A 108 0.23 -15.73 -14.36
C ALA A 108 -1.02 -14.85 -14.50
N ALA A 109 -0.94 -13.74 -15.23
CA ALA A 109 -2.07 -12.87 -15.49
C ALA A 109 -3.23 -13.59 -16.19
N ARG A 110 -2.93 -14.56 -17.08
CA ARG A 110 -3.96 -15.39 -17.74
C ARG A 110 -4.70 -16.33 -16.80
N ARG A 111 -4.07 -16.74 -15.68
CA ARG A 111 -4.67 -17.63 -14.67
C ARG A 111 -5.57 -16.92 -13.67
N CYS A 112 -5.48 -15.59 -13.56
CA CYS A 112 -6.34 -14.85 -12.65
C CYS A 112 -7.82 -15.04 -13.00
N GLY A 113 -8.69 -15.13 -12.01
CA GLY A 113 -10.15 -15.25 -12.20
C GLY A 113 -10.81 -13.95 -12.68
N PRO A 114 -12.11 -14.00 -13.02
CA PRO A 114 -12.93 -12.82 -13.32
C PRO A 114 -13.48 -12.12 -12.06
N ASP A 115 -13.21 -12.67 -10.88
CA ASP A 115 -13.56 -12.12 -9.57
C ASP A 115 -12.75 -10.85 -9.25
N LEU A 116 -13.20 -10.08 -8.26
CA LEU A 116 -12.58 -8.80 -7.93
C LEU A 116 -11.07 -8.92 -7.56
N PRO A 117 -10.63 -9.92 -6.75
CA PRO A 117 -9.21 -10.23 -6.58
C PRO A 117 -8.49 -10.61 -7.87
N GLY A 118 -9.11 -11.43 -8.72
CA GLY A 118 -8.57 -11.81 -10.02
C GLY A 118 -8.33 -10.61 -10.94
N LEU A 119 -9.29 -9.68 -11.03
CA LEU A 119 -9.16 -8.44 -11.80
C LEU A 119 -8.01 -7.57 -11.28
N ARG A 120 -7.90 -7.40 -9.95
CA ARG A 120 -6.80 -6.67 -9.30
C ARG A 120 -5.45 -7.26 -9.68
N ASP A 121 -5.30 -8.55 -9.43
CA ASP A 121 -4.01 -9.23 -9.56
C ASP A 121 -3.59 -9.30 -11.03
N ARG A 122 -4.53 -9.52 -11.95
CA ARG A 122 -4.28 -9.46 -13.39
C ARG A 122 -3.79 -8.08 -13.83
N ALA A 123 -4.47 -7.00 -13.44
CA ALA A 123 -4.07 -5.64 -13.78
C ALA A 123 -2.67 -5.30 -13.21
N LEU A 124 -2.42 -5.69 -11.96
CA LEU A 124 -1.14 -5.53 -11.27
C LEU A 124 -0.01 -6.22 -12.01
N LEU A 125 -0.17 -7.51 -12.34
CA LEU A 125 0.82 -8.32 -13.05
C LEU A 125 1.13 -7.76 -14.44
N LEU A 126 0.11 -7.34 -15.18
CA LEU A 126 0.29 -6.78 -16.53
C LEU A 126 0.99 -5.42 -16.51
N LEU A 127 0.70 -4.55 -15.53
CA LEU A 127 1.42 -3.30 -15.34
C LEU A 127 2.87 -3.56 -14.93
N ALA A 128 3.12 -4.47 -13.98
CA ALA A 128 4.46 -4.87 -13.58
C ALA A 128 5.29 -5.35 -14.79
N ALA A 129 4.70 -6.23 -15.59
CA ALA A 129 5.33 -6.82 -16.78
C ALA A 129 5.61 -5.80 -17.88
N THR A 130 4.64 -4.91 -18.18
CA THR A 130 4.75 -3.97 -19.29
C THR A 130 5.66 -2.78 -18.96
N LEU A 131 5.67 -2.34 -17.71
CA LEU A 131 6.47 -1.19 -17.26
C LEU A 131 7.87 -1.58 -16.79
N ASP A 132 8.11 -2.87 -16.52
CA ASP A 132 9.33 -3.42 -15.92
C ASP A 132 9.60 -2.81 -14.53
N ILE A 133 8.57 -2.87 -13.66
CA ILE A 133 8.57 -2.26 -12.32
C ILE A 133 8.26 -3.28 -11.23
N GLY A 134 8.83 -3.05 -10.04
CA GLY A 134 8.61 -3.90 -8.85
C GLY A 134 7.52 -3.39 -7.90
N ALA A 135 7.28 -4.17 -6.84
CA ALA A 135 6.27 -3.92 -5.81
C ALA A 135 6.32 -2.51 -5.20
N GLU A 136 7.51 -1.94 -5.01
CA GLU A 136 7.65 -0.59 -4.44
C GLU A 136 7.15 0.50 -5.39
N ALA A 137 7.34 0.33 -6.70
CA ALA A 137 6.87 1.29 -7.69
C ALA A 137 5.36 1.18 -7.88
N LEU A 138 4.83 -0.04 -7.91
CA LEU A 138 3.39 -0.29 -7.94
C LEU A 138 2.68 0.30 -6.71
N ALA A 139 3.26 0.15 -5.51
CA ALA A 139 2.68 0.69 -4.28
C ALA A 139 2.59 2.22 -4.22
N ARG A 140 3.36 2.92 -5.07
CA ARG A 140 3.31 4.39 -5.17
C ARG A 140 2.43 4.90 -6.30
N LEU A 141 1.99 4.00 -7.18
CA LEU A 141 1.22 4.35 -8.35
C LEU A 141 -0.19 4.78 -7.91
N THR A 142 -0.62 5.95 -8.37
CA THR A 142 -1.98 6.45 -8.12
C THR A 142 -2.82 6.41 -9.38
N VAL A 143 -4.15 6.56 -9.24
CA VAL A 143 -5.07 6.66 -10.38
C VAL A 143 -4.70 7.87 -11.26
N GLU A 144 -4.27 8.97 -10.65
CA GLU A 144 -3.85 10.20 -11.32
C GLU A 144 -2.56 10.03 -12.12
N ASP A 145 -1.73 9.05 -11.75
CA ASP A 145 -0.52 8.70 -12.51
C ASP A 145 -0.87 7.95 -13.81
N ILE A 146 -2.12 7.51 -14.02
CA ILE A 146 -2.52 6.73 -15.19
C ILE A 146 -3.58 7.50 -15.98
N THR A 147 -3.21 7.96 -17.17
CA THR A 147 -4.09 8.73 -18.06
C THR A 147 -4.44 7.93 -19.30
N ASP A 148 -5.72 7.75 -19.57
CA ASP A 148 -6.19 7.13 -20.81
C ASP A 148 -5.85 8.03 -22.03
N THR A 149 -5.42 7.41 -23.13
CA THR A 149 -5.18 8.08 -24.41
C THR A 149 -5.95 7.36 -25.51
N THR A 150 -6.16 7.99 -26.67
CA THR A 150 -6.82 7.37 -27.83
C THR A 150 -6.32 5.95 -28.14
N ASP A 151 -5.00 5.77 -28.19
CA ASP A 151 -4.37 4.50 -28.58
C ASP A 151 -3.97 3.57 -27.41
N GLY A 152 -4.31 3.94 -26.16
CA GLY A 152 -3.84 3.21 -24.99
C GLY A 152 -3.90 4.00 -23.69
N MET A 153 -2.80 4.02 -22.93
CA MET A 153 -2.69 4.83 -21.72
C MET A 153 -1.25 5.29 -21.47
N THR A 154 -1.09 6.40 -20.77
CA THR A 154 0.20 6.90 -20.30
C THR A 154 0.30 6.72 -18.80
N VAL A 155 1.42 6.18 -18.32
CA VAL A 155 1.70 5.99 -16.90
C VAL A 155 2.87 6.88 -16.47
N ALA A 156 2.64 7.75 -15.50
CA ALA A 156 3.60 8.67 -14.93
C ALA A 156 4.29 8.03 -13.70
N LEU A 157 5.49 7.47 -13.89
CA LEU A 157 6.21 6.80 -12.81
C LEU A 157 7.04 7.79 -11.99
N LEU A 158 6.66 8.03 -10.73
CA LEU A 158 7.44 8.86 -9.81
C LEU A 158 8.80 8.23 -9.49
N ARG A 159 9.89 8.96 -9.79
CA ARG A 159 11.27 8.55 -9.46
C ARG A 159 11.66 9.10 -8.09
N PRO A 160 11.82 8.25 -7.05
CA PRO A 160 11.99 8.74 -5.67
C PRO A 160 13.21 9.63 -5.45
N ARG A 161 14.29 9.41 -6.20
CA ARG A 161 15.54 10.19 -6.06
C ARG A 161 15.51 11.54 -6.76
N SER A 162 14.75 11.67 -7.84
CA SER A 162 14.74 12.89 -8.66
C SER A 162 13.48 13.72 -8.50
N GLY A 163 12.43 13.18 -7.85
CA GLY A 163 11.11 13.83 -7.74
C GLY A 163 10.34 13.95 -9.07
N ARG A 164 11.02 13.78 -10.21
CA ARG A 164 10.43 13.82 -11.56
C ARG A 164 9.61 12.57 -11.89
N HIS A 165 8.52 12.77 -12.62
CA HIS A 165 7.76 11.67 -13.24
C HIS A 165 8.37 11.26 -14.57
N GLN A 166 8.53 9.95 -14.76
CA GLN A 166 8.90 9.35 -16.03
C GLN A 166 7.64 8.84 -16.73
N LEU A 167 7.26 9.48 -17.84
CA LEU A 167 6.10 9.08 -18.62
C LEU A 167 6.40 7.82 -19.45
N ARG A 168 5.53 6.82 -19.38
CA ARG A 168 5.61 5.58 -20.15
C ARG A 168 4.29 5.38 -20.88
N ARG A 169 4.32 5.34 -22.21
CA ARG A 169 3.13 5.05 -23.04
C ARG A 169 2.96 3.54 -23.19
N LEU A 170 1.76 3.06 -22.91
CA LEU A 170 1.35 1.67 -23.09
C LEU A 170 0.27 1.62 -24.17
N ARG A 171 0.49 0.79 -25.19
CA ARG A 171 -0.48 0.58 -26.27
C ARG A 171 -1.46 -0.52 -25.92
N ARG A 172 -2.68 -0.44 -26.48
CA ARG A 172 -3.63 -1.55 -26.43
C ARG A 172 -3.02 -2.77 -27.15
N ARG A 173 -3.05 -3.94 -26.50
CA ARG A 173 -2.67 -5.22 -27.13
C ARG A 173 -3.88 -5.84 -27.82
N ARG A 174 -3.63 -6.61 -28.89
CA ARG A 174 -4.65 -7.37 -29.64
C ARG A 174 -5.30 -8.45 -28.76
N ASP A 175 -4.48 -9.24 -28.06
CA ASP A 175 -4.94 -10.24 -27.08
C ASP A 175 -5.55 -9.51 -25.85
N PRO A 176 -6.88 -9.62 -25.61
CA PRO A 176 -7.54 -8.96 -24.49
C PRO A 176 -7.07 -9.48 -23.12
N ALA A 177 -6.68 -10.76 -23.03
CA ALA A 177 -6.30 -11.40 -21.78
C ALA A 177 -5.01 -10.81 -21.18
N VAL A 178 -4.14 -10.27 -22.03
CA VAL A 178 -2.86 -9.66 -21.62
C VAL A 178 -2.78 -8.17 -21.92
N CYS A 179 -3.89 -7.53 -22.30
CA CYS A 179 -3.90 -6.11 -22.60
C CYS A 179 -3.89 -5.28 -21.31
N PRO A 180 -2.80 -4.54 -20.99
CA PRO A 180 -2.70 -3.80 -19.73
C PRO A 180 -3.74 -2.68 -19.64
N VAL A 181 -4.07 -2.05 -20.77
CA VAL A 181 -5.08 -0.97 -20.86
C VAL A 181 -6.47 -1.51 -20.50
N ARG A 182 -6.87 -2.63 -21.09
CA ARG A 182 -8.20 -3.24 -20.83
C ARG A 182 -8.32 -3.73 -19.39
N ASN A 183 -7.28 -4.39 -18.88
CA ASN A 183 -7.32 -4.95 -17.52
C ASN A 183 -7.19 -3.88 -16.44
N TRP A 184 -6.44 -2.80 -16.69
CA TRP A 184 -6.48 -1.61 -15.83
C TRP A 184 -7.88 -1.01 -15.76
N ALA A 185 -8.53 -0.79 -16.90
CA ALA A 185 -9.91 -0.27 -16.94
C ALA A 185 -10.89 -1.19 -16.19
N ALA A 186 -10.84 -2.51 -16.44
CA ALA A 186 -11.69 -3.48 -15.77
C ALA A 186 -11.50 -3.47 -14.24
N TRP A 187 -10.25 -3.40 -13.76
CA TRP A 187 -9.96 -3.27 -12.33
C TRP A 187 -10.45 -1.93 -11.77
N ARG A 188 -10.12 -0.81 -12.42
CA ARG A 188 -10.53 0.54 -11.99
C ARG A 188 -12.04 0.64 -11.82
N ASP A 189 -12.78 0.11 -12.79
CA ASP A 189 -14.24 0.18 -12.81
C ASP A 189 -14.85 -0.77 -11.77
N ALA A 190 -14.37 -2.01 -11.67
CA ALA A 190 -14.87 -2.99 -10.70
C ALA A 190 -14.56 -2.61 -9.24
N ALA A 191 -13.39 -2.01 -8.99
CA ALA A 191 -13.00 -1.51 -7.68
C ALA A 191 -13.48 -0.08 -7.41
N GLN A 192 -14.17 0.54 -8.36
CA GLN A 192 -14.65 1.91 -8.30
C GLN A 192 -13.56 2.90 -7.88
N LEU A 193 -12.35 2.72 -8.41
CA LEU A 193 -11.22 3.59 -8.09
C LEU A 193 -11.41 4.95 -8.74
N ARG A 194 -11.71 5.95 -7.90
CA ARG A 194 -11.90 7.34 -8.36
C ARG A 194 -10.63 8.16 -8.28
N TRP A 195 -9.83 7.94 -7.24
CA TRP A 195 -8.62 8.70 -6.95
C TRP A 195 -7.70 7.95 -5.99
N GLY A 196 -6.48 8.44 -5.84
CA GLY A 196 -5.51 7.92 -4.88
C GLY A 196 -4.89 6.59 -5.33
N ALA A 197 -4.61 5.66 -4.40
CA ALA A 197 -3.84 4.46 -4.71
C ALA A 197 -4.47 3.61 -5.84
N ALA A 198 -3.66 3.26 -6.85
CA ALA A 198 -4.10 2.47 -8.01
C ALA A 198 -4.45 1.02 -7.65
N PHE A 199 -3.95 0.51 -6.53
CA PHE A 199 -4.27 -0.82 -6.02
C PHE A 199 -4.55 -0.79 -4.53
N ARG A 200 -5.58 -1.51 -4.13
CA ARG A 200 -6.10 -1.58 -2.77
C ARG A 200 -6.24 -3.04 -2.33
N GLY A 201 -6.14 -3.26 -1.02
CA GLY A 201 -6.46 -4.55 -0.40
C GLY A 201 -7.92 -4.91 -0.64
N ILE A 202 -8.20 -6.21 -0.66
CA ILE A 202 -9.56 -6.76 -0.71
C ILE A 202 -9.70 -7.64 0.52
N ASP A 203 -10.73 -7.41 1.32
CA ASP A 203 -11.01 -8.22 2.49
C ASP A 203 -11.71 -9.55 2.15
N ALA A 204 -11.93 -10.38 3.16
CA ALA A 204 -12.56 -11.70 2.99
C ALA A 204 -13.98 -11.63 2.41
N HIS A 205 -14.65 -10.48 2.53
CA HIS A 205 -16.00 -10.24 2.01
C HIS A 205 -16.00 -9.66 0.60
N GLY A 206 -14.82 -9.56 -0.04
CA GLY A 206 -14.70 -9.03 -1.40
C GLY A 206 -14.83 -7.50 -1.48
N THR A 207 -14.61 -6.79 -0.37
CA THR A 207 -14.69 -5.33 -0.32
C THR A 207 -13.32 -4.69 -0.49
N VAL A 208 -13.24 -3.64 -1.31
CA VAL A 208 -12.01 -2.87 -1.55
C VAL A 208 -11.73 -1.96 -0.34
N GLY A 209 -10.55 -2.10 0.24
CA GLY A 209 -10.14 -1.39 1.45
C GLY A 209 -8.97 -0.41 1.24
N ASP A 210 -8.03 -0.46 2.16
CA ASP A 210 -6.87 0.42 2.21
C ASP A 210 -5.89 0.17 1.04
N PRO A 211 -5.01 1.12 0.71
CA PRO A 211 -3.94 0.92 -0.26
C PRO A 211 -3.14 -0.36 0.00
N LEU A 212 -2.85 -1.11 -1.07
CA LEU A 212 -2.09 -2.35 -0.93
C LEU A 212 -0.66 -2.02 -0.47
N SER A 213 -0.20 -2.68 0.58
CA SER A 213 1.15 -2.47 1.12
C SER A 213 2.21 -3.13 0.24
N VAL A 214 3.46 -2.66 0.30
CA VAL A 214 4.58 -3.31 -0.44
C VAL A 214 4.70 -4.82 -0.13
N PRO A 215 4.58 -5.28 1.13
CA PRO A 215 4.47 -6.72 1.43
C PRO A 215 3.28 -7.40 0.75
N GLY A 216 2.11 -6.73 0.70
CA GLY A 216 0.93 -7.24 0.00
C GLY A 216 1.16 -7.41 -1.51
N PHE A 217 1.81 -6.45 -2.17
CA PHE A 217 2.22 -6.59 -3.57
C PHE A 217 3.17 -7.76 -3.78
N ARG A 218 4.16 -7.94 -2.89
CA ARG A 218 5.10 -9.07 -2.97
C ARG A 218 4.38 -10.39 -2.80
N PHE A 219 3.46 -10.49 -1.83
CA PHE A 219 2.62 -11.66 -1.63
C PHE A 219 1.82 -12.01 -2.90
N VAL A 220 1.16 -11.03 -3.52
CA VAL A 220 0.42 -11.25 -4.78
C VAL A 220 1.35 -11.74 -5.89
N LEU A 221 2.54 -11.14 -6.02
CA LEU A 221 3.53 -11.55 -7.03
C LEU A 221 4.05 -12.97 -6.78
N ASP A 222 4.41 -13.31 -5.55
CA ASP A 222 4.96 -14.62 -5.21
C ASP A 222 3.91 -15.73 -5.39
N ARG A 223 2.67 -15.48 -4.95
CA ARG A 223 1.50 -16.36 -5.16
C ARG A 223 1.22 -16.60 -6.63
N ALA A 224 1.18 -15.53 -7.43
CA ALA A 224 0.92 -15.63 -8.87
C ALA A 224 1.98 -16.45 -9.62
N LEU A 225 3.21 -16.48 -9.09
CA LEU A 225 4.36 -17.19 -9.64
C LEU A 225 4.55 -18.59 -9.05
N GLY A 226 3.69 -19.04 -8.13
CA GLY A 226 3.82 -20.34 -7.47
C GLY A 226 5.07 -20.45 -6.59
N ARG A 227 5.59 -19.32 -6.09
CA ARG A 227 6.67 -19.33 -5.11
C ARG A 227 6.07 -19.63 -3.73
N SER A 228 6.85 -20.21 -2.82
CA SER A 228 6.36 -20.62 -1.49
C SER A 228 5.62 -19.48 -0.78
N ASP A 229 4.29 -19.59 -0.77
CA ASP A 229 3.34 -18.66 -0.19
C ASP A 229 3.36 -18.76 1.33
N HIS A 230 4.39 -18.19 1.95
CA HIS A 230 4.27 -17.88 3.36
C HIS A 230 3.54 -16.53 3.43
N PRO A 231 2.29 -16.46 3.97
CA PRO A 231 1.72 -15.18 4.34
C PRO A 231 2.78 -14.47 5.19
N PRO A 232 2.99 -13.15 5.04
CA PRO A 232 4.01 -12.45 5.80
C PRO A 232 3.79 -12.81 7.27
N HIS A 233 4.70 -13.60 7.83
CA HIS A 233 4.59 -14.05 9.20
C HIS A 233 4.37 -12.76 10.00
N ARG A 234 3.24 -12.63 10.70
CA ARG A 234 3.11 -11.62 11.76
C ARG A 234 4.31 -11.94 12.65
N THR A 235 5.37 -11.15 12.53
CA THR A 235 6.58 -11.40 13.29
C THR A 235 6.15 -11.22 14.73
N ARG A 236 6.00 -12.34 15.43
CA ARG A 236 5.70 -12.35 16.85
C ARG A 236 6.84 -11.53 17.45
N TRP A 237 6.47 -10.36 17.94
CA TRP A 237 7.38 -9.36 18.44
C TRP A 237 8.26 -10.03 19.49
N THR A 238 9.52 -10.31 19.16
CA THR A 238 10.46 -10.81 20.16
C THR A 238 10.75 -9.63 21.08
N LYS A 239 10.16 -9.68 22.28
CA LYS A 239 10.44 -8.79 23.40
C LYS A 239 11.96 -8.72 23.58
N SER A 240 12.57 -7.69 23.02
CA SER A 240 13.91 -7.27 23.37
C SER A 240 13.77 -5.82 23.82
N GLY A 241 13.97 -5.61 25.13
CA GLY A 241 14.03 -4.33 25.84
C GLY A 241 13.17 -3.20 25.29
N SER A 242 11.88 -3.18 25.60
CA SER A 242 11.03 -2.02 25.32
C SER A 242 11.39 -0.86 26.26
N PRO A 243 11.67 0.36 25.77
CA PRO A 243 11.65 1.58 26.59
C PRO A 243 10.24 1.81 27.17
N PRO A 244 10.05 2.65 28.20
CA PRO A 244 8.74 2.88 28.84
C PRO A 244 7.67 3.29 27.84
N GLU A 245 6.45 2.75 27.99
CA GLU A 245 5.33 2.90 27.06
C GLU A 245 5.01 4.37 26.77
N SER A 246 5.22 4.80 25.52
CA SER A 246 4.78 6.11 25.06
C SER A 246 3.33 6.01 24.61
N SER A 247 2.55 7.06 24.84
CA SER A 247 1.15 7.21 24.37
C SER A 247 0.99 6.86 22.88
N VAL A 248 1.99 7.21 22.07
CA VAL A 248 2.10 6.92 20.63
C VAL A 248 2.13 5.41 20.34
N ARG A 249 2.85 4.62 21.14
CA ARG A 249 2.93 3.15 20.98
C ARG A 249 1.65 2.47 21.43
N THR A 250 0.99 2.99 22.47
CA THR A 250 -0.32 2.52 22.91
C THR A 250 -1.38 2.77 21.84
N ALA A 251 -1.40 3.96 21.21
CA ALA A 251 -2.29 4.28 20.10
C ALA A 251 -2.02 3.40 18.85
N ALA A 252 -0.75 3.17 18.51
CA ALA A 252 -0.37 2.29 17.39
C ALA A 252 -0.78 0.83 17.62
N ARG A 253 -0.62 0.31 18.84
CA ARG A 253 -1.10 -1.03 19.23
C ARG A 253 -2.62 -1.14 19.20
N GLN A 254 -3.34 -0.13 19.69
CA GLN A 254 -4.80 -0.08 19.66
C GLN A 254 -5.34 -0.15 18.22
N ARG A 255 -4.65 0.47 17.24
CA ARG A 255 -5.01 0.37 15.82
C ARG A 255 -4.78 -1.02 15.22
N MET A 256 -3.74 -1.75 15.64
CA MET A 256 -3.48 -3.13 15.17
C MET A 256 -4.42 -4.17 15.79
N LEU A 257 -5.07 -3.84 16.91
CA LEU A 257 -5.96 -4.72 17.67
C LEU A 257 -7.45 -4.50 17.36
N ARG A 258 -7.82 -3.49 16.56
CA ARG A 258 -9.22 -3.33 16.17
C ARG A 258 -9.65 -4.53 15.31
N PRO A 259 -10.69 -5.26 15.70
CA PRO A 259 -11.27 -6.28 14.82
C PRO A 259 -11.67 -5.62 13.49
N THR A 260 -11.48 -6.34 12.39
CA THR A 260 -12.02 -5.90 11.09
C THR A 260 -13.53 -5.81 11.25
N PRO A 261 -14.15 -4.66 10.98
CA PRO A 261 -15.58 -4.52 11.19
C PRO A 261 -16.34 -5.39 10.19
N ASP A 262 -17.50 -5.90 10.62
CA ASP A 262 -18.42 -6.56 9.70
C ASP A 262 -18.95 -5.54 8.70
N TRP A 263 -19.09 -5.93 7.43
CA TRP A 263 -19.60 -5.04 6.39
C TRP A 263 -21.00 -5.48 5.98
N ILE A 264 -21.96 -4.57 6.07
CA ILE A 264 -23.35 -4.83 5.71
C ILE A 264 -23.66 -4.13 4.39
N ARG A 265 -24.14 -4.90 3.42
CA ARG A 265 -24.66 -4.33 2.18
C ARG A 265 -26.06 -3.79 2.42
N THR A 266 -26.28 -2.52 2.07
CA THR A 266 -27.58 -1.87 2.19
C THR A 266 -28.05 -1.38 0.84
N THR A 267 -29.31 -1.65 0.52
CA THR A 267 -30.02 -1.05 -0.60
C THR A 267 -30.92 0.06 -0.09
N LEU A 268 -30.69 1.28 -0.54
CA LEU A 268 -31.52 2.45 -0.27
C LEU A 268 -32.32 2.81 -1.52
N THR A 269 -33.64 2.75 -1.44
CA THR A 269 -34.55 3.25 -2.47
C THR A 269 -35.13 4.60 -2.04
N VAL A 270 -34.97 5.61 -2.90
CA VAL A 270 -35.57 6.93 -2.74
C VAL A 270 -36.60 7.13 -3.85
N SER A 271 -37.84 7.44 -3.47
CA SER A 271 -38.94 7.66 -4.41
C SER A 271 -39.75 8.90 -4.06
N GLY A 272 -40.27 9.58 -5.07
CA GLY A 272 -41.08 10.79 -4.88
C GLY A 272 -41.28 11.54 -6.19
N PRO A 273 -41.68 12.83 -6.14
CA PRO A 273 -41.77 13.69 -7.32
C PRO A 273 -40.44 13.72 -8.11
N VAL A 274 -40.51 13.79 -9.44
CA VAL A 274 -39.31 13.74 -10.30
C VAL A 274 -38.30 14.83 -9.94
N ASP A 275 -38.77 16.06 -9.74
CA ASP A 275 -37.91 17.20 -9.44
C ASP A 275 -37.26 17.08 -8.05
N ALA A 276 -38.01 16.59 -7.07
CA ALA A 276 -37.52 16.29 -5.72
C ALA A 276 -36.38 15.25 -5.76
N VAL A 277 -36.60 14.14 -6.48
CA VAL A 277 -35.59 13.07 -6.64
C VAL A 277 -34.38 13.57 -7.41
N ALA A 278 -34.56 14.43 -8.42
CA ALA A 278 -33.47 15.03 -9.17
C ALA A 278 -32.62 15.96 -8.30
N ARG A 279 -33.25 16.83 -7.49
CA ARG A 279 -32.56 17.69 -6.51
C ARG A 279 -31.80 16.86 -5.48
N PHE A 280 -32.43 15.82 -4.93
CA PHE A 280 -31.78 14.91 -4.00
C PHE A 280 -30.56 14.24 -4.61
N ARG A 281 -30.66 13.75 -5.84
CA ARG A 281 -29.54 13.13 -6.56
C ARG A 281 -28.36 14.09 -6.72
N VAL A 282 -28.60 15.38 -6.94
CA VAL A 282 -27.53 16.40 -7.01
C VAL A 282 -26.94 16.65 -5.63
N ALA A 283 -27.77 16.78 -4.60
CA ALA A 283 -27.33 17.02 -3.22
C ALA A 283 -26.52 15.85 -2.64
N ALA A 284 -26.91 14.62 -2.95
CA ALA A 284 -26.24 13.40 -2.49
C ALA A 284 -24.93 13.12 -3.23
N ARG A 285 -24.69 13.75 -4.39
CA ARG A 285 -23.43 13.56 -5.13
C ARG A 285 -22.31 14.39 -4.50
N GLY A 286 -21.17 13.73 -4.32
CA GLY A 286 -20.01 14.34 -3.70
C GLY A 286 -18.70 13.69 -4.09
N PRO A 287 -17.60 14.17 -3.54
CA PRO A 287 -16.28 13.58 -3.73
C PRO A 287 -16.16 12.17 -3.14
N GLY A 288 -17.01 11.82 -2.15
CA GLY A 288 -16.90 10.56 -1.40
C GLY A 288 -15.67 10.52 -0.49
N ILE A 289 -15.20 11.69 -0.08
CA ILE A 289 -14.00 11.89 0.71
C ILE A 289 -14.38 12.71 1.93
N ILE A 290 -14.00 12.24 3.12
CA ILE A 290 -14.03 13.08 4.31
C ILE A 290 -12.67 13.79 4.40
N PRO A 291 -12.63 15.12 4.43
CA PRO A 291 -11.37 15.90 4.43
C PRO A 291 -10.75 15.94 5.83
N TRP A 292 -10.38 14.77 6.37
CA TRP A 292 -9.67 14.66 7.64
C TRP A 292 -8.39 15.49 7.62
N GLN A 293 -8.13 16.27 8.66
CA GLN A 293 -6.80 16.84 8.83
C GLN A 293 -5.84 15.74 9.28
N VAL A 294 -4.65 15.71 8.68
CA VAL A 294 -3.64 14.70 8.97
C VAL A 294 -2.38 15.39 9.46
N ASP A 295 -2.02 15.14 10.72
CA ASP A 295 -0.72 15.51 11.25
C ASP A 295 0.34 14.50 10.78
N PHE A 296 1.04 14.87 9.72
CA PHE A 296 2.08 14.01 9.12
C PHE A 296 3.34 13.89 9.96
N ASP A 297 3.61 14.87 10.83
CA ASP A 297 4.74 14.80 11.77
C ASP A 297 4.44 13.79 12.87
N TYR A 298 3.21 13.82 13.42
CA TYR A 298 2.72 12.79 14.31
C TYR A 298 2.67 11.41 13.65
N GLU A 299 2.17 11.29 12.41
CA GLU A 299 2.14 10.01 11.69
C GLU A 299 3.55 9.45 11.46
N GLN A 300 4.53 10.30 11.09
CA GLN A 300 5.91 9.87 10.96
C GLN A 300 6.50 9.42 12.30
N ALA A 301 6.28 10.19 13.37
CA ALA A 301 6.73 9.83 14.72
C ALA A 301 6.10 8.51 15.19
N ARG A 302 4.81 8.31 14.91
CA ARG A 302 4.05 7.09 15.20
C ARG A 302 4.60 5.88 14.45
N LEU A 303 4.93 6.02 13.17
CA LEU A 303 5.54 4.96 12.37
C LEU A 303 6.97 4.64 12.84
N LEU A 304 7.73 5.65 13.29
CA LEU A 304 9.09 5.49 13.81
C LEU A 304 9.14 4.85 15.19
N ALA A 305 8.19 5.15 16.08
CA ALA A 305 8.17 4.66 17.46
C ALA A 305 8.36 3.13 17.60
N PRO A 306 7.64 2.25 16.87
CA PRO A 306 7.86 0.80 16.92
C PRO A 306 9.14 0.34 16.18
N MET A 307 9.77 1.22 15.40
CA MET A 307 10.96 0.92 14.61
C MET A 307 12.24 1.61 15.13
N ALA A 308 12.19 2.26 16.30
CA ALA A 308 13.30 3.06 16.84
C ALA A 308 14.62 2.28 16.94
N GLY A 309 14.57 0.96 17.18
CA GLY A 309 15.75 0.08 17.22
C GLY A 309 16.29 -0.39 15.86
N LYS A 310 15.62 -0.06 14.74
CA LYS A 310 15.98 -0.54 13.39
C LYS A 310 16.93 0.38 12.62
N GLY A 311 17.42 1.46 13.26
CA GLY A 311 18.45 2.35 12.71
C GLY A 311 18.01 3.16 11.48
N ALA A 312 18.97 3.69 10.73
CA ALA A 312 18.75 4.65 9.64
C ALA A 312 17.81 4.16 8.51
N GLN A 313 17.69 2.85 8.32
CA GLN A 313 16.77 2.27 7.33
C GLN A 313 15.30 2.48 7.70
N ALA A 314 14.95 2.37 8.99
CA ALA A 314 13.59 2.65 9.46
C ALA A 314 13.24 4.13 9.33
N VAL A 315 14.21 5.02 9.59
CA VAL A 315 14.05 6.46 9.38
C VAL A 315 13.73 6.78 7.92
N THR A 316 14.48 6.16 7.01
CA THR A 316 14.25 6.33 5.56
C THR A 316 12.88 5.79 5.15
N LEU A 317 12.51 4.61 5.62
CA LEU A 317 11.20 4.01 5.31
C LEU A 317 10.05 4.86 5.84
N ALA A 318 10.11 5.36 7.07
CA ALA A 318 9.07 6.20 7.64
C ALA A 318 8.89 7.51 6.87
N ARG A 319 9.99 8.14 6.42
CA ARG A 319 9.93 9.32 5.54
C ARG A 319 9.26 8.99 4.21
N LEU A 320 9.59 7.86 3.59
CA LEU A 320 8.95 7.43 2.34
C LEU A 320 7.45 7.15 2.53
N LEU A 321 7.06 6.54 3.64
CA LEU A 321 5.65 6.30 3.97
C LEU A 321 4.90 7.61 4.24
N ARG A 322 5.51 8.55 4.97
CA ARG A 322 4.97 9.91 5.15
C ARG A 322 4.73 10.59 3.81
N GLN A 323 5.74 10.64 2.94
CA GLN A 323 5.63 11.27 1.62
C GLN A 323 4.51 10.64 0.77
N ALA A 324 4.35 9.31 0.85
CA ALA A 324 3.26 8.63 0.16
C ALA A 324 1.89 9.00 0.74
N SER A 325 1.77 9.07 2.08
CA SER A 325 0.54 9.46 2.77
C SER A 325 0.16 10.92 2.48
N GLU A 326 1.12 11.85 2.56
CA GLU A 326 0.94 13.26 2.20
C GLU A 326 0.47 13.43 0.77
N ARG A 327 1.07 12.69 -0.16
CA ARG A 327 0.68 12.73 -1.57
C ARG A 327 -0.77 12.29 -1.75
N LEU A 328 -1.16 11.16 -1.15
CA LEU A 328 -2.53 10.65 -1.23
C LEU A 328 -3.54 11.62 -0.60
N HIS A 329 -3.19 12.21 0.54
CA HIS A 329 -4.03 13.19 1.20
C HIS A 329 -4.20 14.47 0.39
N ARG A 330 -3.12 15.00 -0.21
CA ARG A 330 -3.18 16.18 -1.08
C ARG A 330 -4.08 15.95 -2.29
N ILE A 331 -3.97 14.78 -2.93
CA ILE A 331 -4.86 14.37 -4.03
C ILE A 331 -6.32 14.35 -3.54
N ALA A 332 -6.57 13.78 -2.36
CA ALA A 332 -7.92 13.74 -1.77
C ALA A 332 -8.50 15.15 -1.59
N LEU A 333 -7.73 16.08 -1.03
CA LEU A 333 -8.14 17.47 -0.85
C LEU A 333 -8.38 18.19 -2.18
N GLN A 334 -7.58 17.92 -3.22
CA GLN A 334 -7.80 18.49 -4.55
C GLN A 334 -9.14 18.05 -5.15
N HIS A 335 -9.46 16.76 -5.07
CA HIS A 335 -10.76 16.24 -5.53
C HIS A 335 -11.93 16.79 -4.71
N GLN A 336 -11.73 16.99 -3.40
CA GLN A 336 -12.72 17.64 -2.54
C GLN A 336 -12.96 19.08 -2.96
N ALA A 337 -11.91 19.88 -3.13
CA ALA A 337 -11.97 21.29 -3.49
C ALA A 337 -12.59 21.52 -4.89
N ALA A 338 -12.30 20.62 -5.84
CA ALA A 338 -12.89 20.64 -7.17
C ALA A 338 -14.38 20.24 -7.19
N ALA A 339 -14.94 19.80 -6.05
CA ALA A 339 -16.29 19.24 -5.94
C ALA A 339 -16.57 18.14 -6.97
N THR A 340 -15.54 17.38 -7.36
CA THR A 340 -15.63 16.35 -8.40
C THR A 340 -16.67 15.31 -7.97
N PRO A 341 -17.77 15.08 -8.72
CA PRO A 341 -18.81 14.13 -8.35
C PRO A 341 -18.33 12.68 -8.57
N ALA A 342 -17.51 12.20 -7.63
CA ALA A 342 -16.88 10.89 -7.65
C ALA A 342 -17.68 9.82 -6.89
N CYS A 343 -18.57 10.21 -5.99
CA CYS A 343 -19.47 9.31 -5.27
C CYS A 343 -20.92 9.67 -5.59
N ALA A 344 -21.74 8.66 -5.85
CA ALA A 344 -23.15 8.87 -6.17
C ALA A 344 -24.00 9.21 -4.94
N PHE A 345 -23.54 8.78 -3.75
CA PHE A 345 -24.18 9.00 -2.46
C PHE A 345 -23.10 9.22 -1.38
N ASP A 346 -22.86 10.49 -1.08
CA ASP A 346 -21.83 10.94 -0.14
C ASP A 346 -22.47 11.44 1.15
N LEU A 347 -22.33 10.66 2.23
CA LEU A 347 -22.85 11.03 3.54
C LEU A 347 -22.23 12.32 4.08
N HIS A 348 -20.98 12.64 3.76
CA HIS A 348 -20.37 13.88 4.21
C HIS A 348 -20.99 15.12 3.53
N ARG A 349 -21.56 14.97 2.33
CA ARG A 349 -22.31 16.07 1.68
C ARG A 349 -23.68 16.28 2.31
N LEU A 350 -24.34 15.19 2.70
CA LEU A 350 -25.68 15.22 3.28
C LEU A 350 -25.69 15.54 4.78
N VAL A 351 -24.74 14.96 5.52
CA VAL A 351 -24.56 15.11 6.97
C VAL A 351 -23.07 15.38 7.23
N PRO A 352 -22.63 16.65 7.11
CA PRO A 352 -21.22 17.00 7.15
C PRO A 352 -20.59 16.74 8.51
N VAL A 353 -19.36 16.24 8.46
CA VAL A 353 -18.50 16.07 9.62
C VAL A 353 -17.97 17.47 10.00
N PRO A 354 -18.15 17.91 11.25
CA PRO A 354 -17.79 19.28 11.66
C PRO A 354 -16.26 19.44 11.78
N GLY A 355 -15.79 20.68 11.62
CA GLY A 355 -14.36 21.06 11.67
C GLY A 355 -13.57 20.45 12.83
N PRO A 356 -14.03 20.57 14.09
CA PRO A 356 -13.31 19.99 15.23
C PRO A 356 -13.13 18.46 15.17
N ILE A 357 -14.06 17.75 14.53
CA ILE A 357 -13.96 16.31 14.33
C ILE A 357 -13.02 15.99 13.16
N LEU A 358 -13.02 16.81 12.10
CA LEU A 358 -12.07 16.70 11.00
C LEU A 358 -10.62 16.91 11.48
N GLU A 359 -10.40 17.88 12.38
CA GLU A 359 -9.12 18.18 13.03
C GLU A 359 -8.61 17.04 13.90
N ALA A 360 -9.51 16.36 14.62
CA ALA A 360 -9.15 15.20 15.43
C ALA A 360 -8.62 14.02 14.56
N GLY A 361 -8.92 14.01 13.27
CA GLY A 361 -8.44 13.01 12.32
C GLY A 361 -9.23 11.69 12.39
N SER A 362 -9.11 10.89 11.33
CA SER A 362 -9.90 9.67 11.11
C SER A 362 -9.69 8.58 12.16
N ASP A 363 -8.52 8.58 12.80
CA ASP A 363 -8.12 7.56 13.79
C ASP A 363 -8.56 7.91 15.22
N SER A 364 -9.08 9.12 15.45
CA SER A 364 -9.45 9.54 16.80
C SER A 364 -10.69 8.81 17.32
N ARG A 365 -10.74 8.58 18.64
CA ARG A 365 -11.95 8.07 19.30
C ARG A 365 -13.10 9.06 19.19
N ALA A 366 -12.80 10.36 19.18
CA ALA A 366 -13.78 11.41 18.99
C ALA A 366 -14.45 11.31 17.61
N ALA A 367 -13.69 11.13 16.53
CA ALA A 367 -14.24 10.91 15.19
C ALA A 367 -15.07 9.64 15.11
N ALA A 368 -14.56 8.51 15.62
CA ALA A 368 -15.31 7.25 15.62
C ALA A 368 -16.63 7.35 16.41
N ALA A 369 -16.62 7.98 17.59
CA ALA A 369 -17.81 8.18 18.42
C ALA A 369 -18.82 9.12 17.76
N TRP A 370 -18.35 10.21 17.13
CA TRP A 370 -19.20 11.12 16.39
C TRP A 370 -19.87 10.44 15.19
N LEU A 371 -19.10 9.68 14.39
CA LEU A 371 -19.63 8.93 13.25
C LEU A 371 -20.66 7.89 13.72
N GLN A 372 -20.37 7.16 14.81
CA GLN A 372 -21.34 6.23 15.37
C GLN A 372 -22.63 6.93 15.81
N ALA A 373 -22.54 8.09 16.48
CA ALA A 373 -23.69 8.81 16.99
C ALA A 373 -24.50 9.51 15.90
N GLN A 374 -23.85 10.09 14.90
CA GLN A 374 -24.49 10.93 13.88
C GLN A 374 -24.79 10.17 12.59
N TRP A 375 -23.95 9.20 12.21
CA TRP A 375 -24.17 8.39 11.03
C TRP A 375 -24.72 7.01 11.34
N GLY A 376 -24.42 6.44 12.50
CA GLY A 376 -24.81 5.07 12.86
C GLY A 376 -23.78 4.00 12.51
N THR A 377 -22.70 4.40 11.85
CA THR A 377 -21.60 3.52 11.42
C THR A 377 -20.27 4.19 11.76
N PRO A 378 -19.26 3.43 12.24
CA PRO A 378 -18.00 4.01 12.70
C PRO A 378 -17.04 4.36 11.56
N LEU A 379 -17.36 4.00 10.31
CA LEU A 379 -16.52 4.23 9.13
C LEU A 379 -17.34 4.78 7.96
N PRO A 380 -16.70 5.45 6.99
CA PRO A 380 -17.37 5.92 5.78
C PRO A 380 -17.92 4.77 4.93
N LEU A 381 -18.97 5.07 4.15
CA LEU A 381 -19.56 4.11 3.23
C LEU A 381 -18.56 3.66 2.17
N ARG A 382 -18.65 2.38 1.78
CA ARG A 382 -17.85 1.79 0.70
C ARG A 382 -18.74 1.34 -0.45
N ARG A 383 -18.14 1.31 -1.65
CA ARG A 383 -18.71 0.78 -2.89
C ARG A 383 -20.14 1.28 -3.15
N VAL A 384 -20.26 2.60 -3.27
CA VAL A 384 -21.53 3.27 -3.51
C VAL A 384 -21.87 3.19 -5.00
N GLU A 385 -22.87 2.39 -5.31
CA GLU A 385 -23.42 2.16 -6.64
C GLU A 385 -24.80 2.78 -6.76
N VAL A 386 -25.12 3.32 -7.93
CA VAL A 386 -26.48 3.71 -8.32
C VAL A 386 -26.94 2.78 -9.40
N GLU A 387 -28.11 2.19 -9.21
CA GLU A 387 -28.75 1.45 -10.30
C GLU A 387 -29.21 2.42 -11.38
N ALA A 388 -28.91 2.07 -12.63
CA ALA A 388 -29.39 2.83 -13.77
C ALA A 388 -30.94 2.84 -13.78
N PRO A 389 -31.58 3.97 -14.14
CA PRO A 389 -33.03 4.02 -14.24
C PRO A 389 -33.51 2.98 -15.25
N ARG A 390 -34.31 2.00 -14.80
CA ARG A 390 -34.85 0.92 -15.66
C ARG A 390 -36.02 1.38 -16.53
N ASP A 391 -36.64 2.52 -16.19
CA ASP A 391 -37.82 3.03 -16.89
C ASP A 391 -37.63 4.53 -17.19
N GLN A 392 -37.57 4.88 -18.48
CA GLN A 392 -37.39 6.25 -18.97
C GLN A 392 -38.72 6.91 -19.35
N ARG A 393 -39.86 6.23 -19.12
CA ARG A 393 -41.18 6.83 -19.36
C ARG A 393 -41.36 8.05 -18.46
N ILE A 394 -41.84 9.14 -19.03
CA ILE A 394 -42.16 10.37 -18.30
C ILE A 394 -43.29 10.05 -17.32
N ARG A 395 -42.94 9.84 -16.05
CA ARG A 395 -43.87 9.60 -14.95
C ARG A 395 -43.83 10.80 -14.02
N ARG A 396 -44.94 11.07 -13.31
CA ARG A 396 -44.98 12.10 -12.26
C ARG A 396 -44.09 11.76 -11.06
N SER A 397 -43.70 10.50 -10.90
CA SER A 397 -42.82 10.01 -9.83
C SER A 397 -41.58 9.32 -10.38
N ALA A 398 -40.44 9.56 -9.72
CA ALA A 398 -39.17 8.92 -10.01
C ALA A 398 -38.75 7.98 -8.87
N ARG A 399 -37.91 6.99 -9.22
CA ARG A 399 -37.31 6.06 -8.28
C ARG A 399 -35.80 6.02 -8.51
N LEU A 400 -35.04 6.15 -7.42
CA LEU A 400 -33.58 6.11 -7.40
C LEU A 400 -33.13 5.04 -6.41
N VAL A 401 -32.22 4.16 -6.82
CA VAL A 401 -31.75 3.06 -5.98
C VAL A 401 -30.24 3.14 -5.81
N TYR A 402 -29.81 3.18 -4.56
CA TYR A 402 -28.42 3.15 -4.14
C TYR A 402 -28.09 1.82 -3.49
N ASN A 403 -26.92 1.28 -3.81
CA ASN A 403 -26.34 0.14 -3.13
C ASN A 403 -25.02 0.57 -2.51
N PHE A 404 -24.81 0.31 -1.22
CA PHE A 404 -23.56 0.65 -0.54
C PHE A 404 -23.26 -0.30 0.60
N TRP A 405 -22.04 -0.24 1.13
CA TRP A 405 -21.60 -1.01 2.28
C TRP A 405 -21.30 -0.09 3.44
N SER A 406 -21.81 -0.42 4.62
CA SER A 406 -21.52 0.27 5.88
C SER A 406 -20.88 -0.68 6.88
N ALA A 407 -20.02 -0.14 7.74
CA ALA A 407 -19.32 -0.92 8.76
C ALA A 407 -20.24 -1.12 9.98
N GLU A 408 -20.30 -2.34 10.50
CA GLU A 408 -21.02 -2.82 11.69
C GLU A 408 -22.55 -2.70 11.61
N TRP A 409 -23.06 -1.57 11.13
CA TRP A 409 -24.48 -1.22 11.13
C TRP A 409 -24.86 -0.42 9.90
N THR A 410 -26.14 -0.49 9.54
CA THR A 410 -26.77 0.42 8.57
C THR A 410 -26.71 1.85 9.12
N PRO A 411 -26.43 2.89 8.30
CA PRO A 411 -26.29 4.27 8.77
C PRO A 411 -27.65 4.93 9.07
N TRP A 412 -28.44 4.34 9.98
CA TRP A 412 -29.82 4.75 10.27
C TRP A 412 -29.91 6.21 10.71
N GLN A 413 -29.00 6.66 11.58
CA GLN A 413 -29.00 8.01 12.13
C GLN A 413 -28.79 9.06 11.03
N ALA A 414 -27.85 8.82 10.11
CA ALA A 414 -27.67 9.71 8.97
C ALA A 414 -28.90 9.70 8.05
N LEU A 415 -29.44 8.51 7.73
CA LEU A 415 -30.58 8.39 6.83
C LEU A 415 -31.86 9.01 7.40
N GLU A 416 -32.10 8.89 8.70
CA GLU A 416 -33.21 9.57 9.38
C GLU A 416 -33.06 11.09 9.32
N ARG A 417 -31.85 11.61 9.57
CA ARG A 417 -31.59 13.05 9.47
C ARG A 417 -31.72 13.58 8.03
N VAL A 418 -31.37 12.76 7.05
CA VAL A 418 -31.62 13.09 5.65
C VAL A 418 -33.12 13.09 5.37
N ARG A 419 -33.87 12.10 5.87
CA ARG A 419 -35.32 12.01 5.69
C ARG A 419 -36.05 13.25 6.22
N THR A 420 -35.63 13.80 7.37
CA THR A 420 -36.25 15.02 7.92
C THR A 420 -36.01 16.26 7.05
N GLY A 421 -34.91 16.33 6.29
CA GLY A 421 -34.62 17.41 5.34
C GLY A 421 -35.32 17.26 3.98
N TRP A 422 -35.91 16.10 3.70
CA TRP A 422 -36.52 15.76 2.39
C TRP A 422 -37.90 15.11 2.59
N THR A 423 -38.82 15.85 3.21
CA THR A 423 -40.16 15.34 3.59
C THR A 423 -41.04 14.92 2.41
N GLU A 424 -40.78 15.47 1.22
CA GLU A 424 -41.43 15.12 -0.05
C GLU A 424 -40.97 13.78 -0.64
N LEU A 425 -39.95 13.14 -0.06
CA LEU A 425 -39.36 11.89 -0.52
C LEU A 425 -39.63 10.74 0.45
N VAL A 426 -39.84 9.56 -0.11
CA VAL A 426 -39.97 8.30 0.64
C VAL A 426 -38.66 7.53 0.54
N PHE A 427 -38.10 7.19 1.71
CA PHE A 427 -36.86 6.42 1.85
C PHE A 427 -37.20 5.00 2.31
N ASN A 428 -36.82 3.99 1.53
CA ASN A 428 -36.95 2.57 1.88
C ASN A 428 -35.56 1.96 1.98
N ILE A 429 -35.23 1.45 3.17
CA ILE A 429 -33.89 1.00 3.53
C ILE A 429 -33.95 -0.51 3.76
N ARG A 430 -33.14 -1.26 3.00
CA ARG A 430 -33.09 -2.72 3.04
C ARG A 430 -31.65 -3.20 3.27
N PRO A 431 -31.26 -3.44 4.53
CA PRO A 431 -29.98 -4.08 4.82
C PRO A 431 -30.02 -5.57 4.50
N GLN A 432 -28.91 -6.08 3.97
CA GLN A 432 -28.64 -7.49 3.78
C GLN A 432 -27.64 -7.92 4.84
N TYR A 433 -28.16 -8.30 6.00
CA TYR A 433 -27.34 -8.98 7.01
C TYR A 433 -27.05 -10.38 6.47
N ALA A 434 -25.77 -10.69 6.26
CA ALA A 434 -25.38 -12.07 6.04
C ALA A 434 -25.82 -12.86 7.29
N ARG A 435 -26.64 -13.89 7.11
CA ARG A 435 -26.89 -14.86 8.18
C ARG A 435 -25.52 -15.50 8.46
N ALA A 436 -24.94 -15.25 9.64
CA ALA A 436 -23.95 -16.15 10.18
C ALA A 436 -24.59 -17.55 10.17
N ASP A 437 -23.88 -18.51 9.59
CA ASP A 437 -24.40 -19.81 9.20
C ASP A 437 -25.31 -20.44 10.27
N ALA A 438 -26.50 -20.83 9.84
CA ALA A 438 -27.21 -21.91 10.49
C ALA A 438 -26.23 -23.09 10.46
N GLY A 439 -25.78 -23.50 11.65
CA GLY A 439 -24.97 -24.68 11.83
C GLY A 439 -25.61 -25.82 11.05
N GLU A 440 -24.82 -26.37 10.13
CA GLU A 440 -25.10 -27.59 9.40
C GLU A 440 -25.18 -28.72 10.43
N THR A 441 -26.32 -28.87 11.11
CA THR A 441 -26.71 -30.13 11.74
C THR A 441 -27.18 -31.04 10.62
N ALA A 442 -26.24 -31.57 9.85
CA ALA A 442 -26.42 -32.74 9.02
C ALA A 442 -25.67 -33.90 9.70
N ASP A 443 -26.17 -34.30 10.86
CA ASP A 443 -25.91 -35.60 11.47
C ASP A 443 -27.13 -35.96 12.33
N ALA A 444 -28.13 -36.56 11.69
CA ALA A 444 -29.07 -37.50 12.28
C ALA A 444 -30.00 -38.08 11.20
N SER A 445 -29.87 -39.40 11.02
CA SER A 445 -30.91 -40.34 10.58
C SER A 445 -31.21 -40.44 9.08
N GLY A 446 -30.80 -41.58 8.50
CA GLY A 446 -31.24 -42.08 7.20
C GLY A 446 -30.22 -42.98 6.55
#